data_AF-A0ABD1FVB5-F1
#
_entry.id   AF-A0ABD1FVB5-F1
#
_cell.length_a   1.000
_cell.length_b   1.000
_cell.length_c   1.000
_cell.angle_alpha   90.00
_cell.angle_beta   90.00
_cell.angle_gamma   90.00
#
_symmetry.space_group_name_H-M   'P 1'
#
loop_
_entity.id
_entity.type
_entity.pdbx_description
1 polymer ?
#
loop_
_entity_poly.entity_id
_entity_poly.type
_entity_poly.pdbx_seq_one_letter_code
_entity_poly.pdbx_strand_id
1 'polypeptide(L)'
;MDGRSIRSSMGSFKAKSKQASLLWAEGFREACCLHRVVVYCLRSREIAIRTGQCFLLNGFIFLGSILLLRSVVIPTLQWVLPDVCMLNKSQELCPFGGISRFYSFLQHGLIQLVYVFWFYPMYISSFILNTLWYNDIAKYGFFAIEKHGTSSSELSAEKDMSASDKATDFEGLMIEVAEQVYSVLLLSFFFLEVYVTGFVPFIGKALNLLLLSWMYAYYCFEYKWNYSGLSLDKRLDFFESNWPFFAGFGSPCVLAAFFYSPLVSYGVMAILFPLFVLTATGSEAEKVIVSQRKKWNGARLGRIPIFFSSDYLSMKVLSLFPIGSHRQARDQKAL
;
A
#
# COMPACT_ATOMS: atom_id res chain seq x y z
N MET A 1 -29.45 34.16 -0.11
CA MET A 1 -29.14 33.00 0.76
C MET A 1 -29.34 33.42 2.21
N ASP A 2 -30.33 32.85 2.90
CA ASP A 2 -30.71 33.24 4.27
C ASP A 2 -29.67 32.83 5.31
N GLY A 3 -29.35 33.73 6.26
CA GLY A 3 -28.37 33.49 7.34
C GLY A 3 -28.68 32.29 8.25
N ARG A 4 -29.94 31.85 8.30
CA ARG A 4 -30.37 30.63 9.01
C ARG A 4 -29.90 29.35 8.31
N SER A 5 -29.88 29.34 6.98
CA SER A 5 -29.38 28.22 6.16
C SER A 5 -27.87 28.06 6.29
N ILE A 6 -27.13 29.18 6.30
CA ILE A 6 -25.67 29.18 6.48
C ILE A 6 -25.29 28.64 7.86
N ARG A 7 -25.95 29.07 8.93
CA ARG A 7 -25.67 28.59 10.30
C ARG A 7 -25.96 27.10 10.47
N SER A 8 -27.05 26.59 9.86
CA SER A 8 -27.39 25.17 9.85
C SER A 8 -26.35 24.33 9.09
N SER A 9 -25.96 24.78 7.89
CA SER A 9 -24.94 24.13 7.06
C SER A 9 -23.58 24.06 7.78
N MET A 10 -23.17 25.16 8.41
CA MET A 10 -21.91 25.23 9.16
C MET A 10 -21.91 24.33 10.41
N GLY A 11 -23.05 24.18 11.08
CA GLY A 11 -23.24 23.23 12.19
C GLY A 11 -23.12 21.77 11.73
N SER A 12 -23.76 21.42 10.61
CA SER A 12 -23.68 20.08 10.01
C SER A 12 -22.25 19.74 9.55
N PHE A 13 -21.57 20.69 8.89
CA PHE A 13 -20.18 20.52 8.48
C PHE A 13 -19.24 20.29 9.67
N LYS A 14 -19.39 21.09 10.74
CA LYS A 14 -18.58 20.93 11.97
C LYS A 14 -18.82 19.57 12.64
N ALA A 15 -20.06 19.10 12.67
CA ALA A 15 -20.39 17.78 13.20
C ALA A 15 -19.76 16.66 12.37
N LYS A 16 -19.88 16.71 11.04
CA LYS A 16 -19.23 15.74 10.13
C LYS A 16 -17.71 15.78 10.21
N SER A 17 -17.11 16.98 10.28
CA SER A 17 -15.66 17.13 10.46
C SER A 17 -15.18 16.49 11.77
N LYS A 18 -15.91 16.70 12.87
CA LYS A 18 -15.60 16.07 14.17
C LYS A 18 -15.74 14.54 14.11
N GLN A 19 -16.76 14.03 13.42
CA GLN A 19 -16.94 12.60 13.22
C GLN A 19 -15.79 12.01 12.39
N ALA A 20 -15.42 12.66 11.28
CA ALA A 20 -14.30 12.23 10.44
C ALA A 20 -12.98 12.22 11.22
N SER A 21 -12.70 13.24 12.03
CA SER A 21 -11.47 13.29 12.84
C SER A 21 -11.42 12.22 13.93
N LEU A 22 -12.56 11.87 14.54
CA LEU A 22 -12.65 10.77 15.50
C LEU A 22 -12.39 9.41 14.85
N LEU A 23 -12.99 9.14 13.68
CA LEU A 23 -12.73 7.88 12.95
C LEU A 23 -11.28 7.81 12.46
N TRP A 24 -10.73 8.93 11.99
CA TRP A 24 -9.33 9.03 11.63
C TRP A 24 -8.42 8.71 12.82
N ALA A 25 -8.71 9.26 14.00
CA ALA A 25 -7.93 8.98 15.21
C ALA A 25 -8.01 7.52 15.65
N GLU A 26 -9.17 6.86 15.51
CA GLU A 26 -9.29 5.42 15.79
C GLU A 26 -8.51 4.58 14.77
N GLY A 27 -8.55 4.93 13.49
CA GLY A 27 -7.74 4.28 12.46
C GLY A 27 -6.24 4.43 12.73
N PHE A 28 -5.80 5.64 13.07
CA PHE A 28 -4.42 5.94 13.45
C PHE A 28 -3.98 5.12 14.67
N ARG A 29 -4.81 5.11 15.72
CA ARG A 29 -4.56 4.33 16.94
C ARG A 29 -4.43 2.85 16.63
N GLU A 30 -5.30 2.31 15.78
CA GLU A 30 -5.30 0.91 15.40
C GLU A 30 -4.03 0.52 14.62
N ALA A 31 -3.57 1.40 13.73
CA ALA A 31 -2.29 1.21 13.04
C ALA A 31 -1.09 1.23 14.00
N CYS A 32 -1.12 2.08 15.03
CA CYS A 32 -0.07 2.16 16.04
C CYS A 32 -0.09 1.02 17.08
N CYS A 33 -1.05 0.09 17.03
CA CYS A 33 -1.12 -1.07 17.92
C CYS A 33 -0.09 -2.17 17.59
N LEU A 34 1.19 -1.79 17.40
CA LEU A 34 2.28 -2.70 17.04
C LEU A 34 2.60 -3.75 18.11
N HIS A 35 2.12 -3.57 19.34
CA HIS A 35 2.21 -4.60 20.38
C HIS A 35 1.58 -5.94 19.92
N ARG A 36 0.53 -5.90 19.08
CA ARG A 36 -0.09 -7.11 18.51
C ARG A 36 0.87 -7.87 17.63
N VAL A 37 1.69 -7.15 16.84
CA VAL A 37 2.73 -7.75 15.99
C VAL A 37 3.73 -8.53 16.84
N VAL A 38 4.20 -7.94 17.94
CA VAL A 38 5.13 -8.62 18.86
C VAL A 38 4.49 -9.91 19.41
N VAL A 39 3.24 -9.85 19.84
CA VAL A 39 2.51 -11.02 20.34
C VAL A 39 2.39 -12.10 19.26
N TYR A 40 2.07 -11.75 18.02
CA TYR A 40 1.97 -12.71 16.92
C TYR A 40 3.33 -13.32 16.53
N CYS A 41 4.39 -12.52 16.49
CA CYS A 41 5.75 -13.02 16.25
C CYS A 41 6.20 -13.98 17.37
N LEU A 42 5.85 -13.71 18.62
CA LEU A 42 6.17 -14.63 19.73
C LEU A 42 5.35 -15.93 19.67
N ARG A 43 4.16 -15.90 19.04
CA ARG A 43 3.25 -17.06 18.95
C ARG A 43 3.45 -17.91 17.70
N SER A 44 3.92 -17.33 16.59
CA SER A 44 4.21 -18.06 15.35
C SER A 44 5.64 -17.80 14.90
N ARG A 45 6.40 -18.89 14.86
CA ARG A 45 7.79 -18.89 14.37
C ARG A 45 7.84 -18.47 12.90
N GLU A 46 6.85 -18.87 12.11
CA GLU A 46 6.73 -18.55 10.69
C GLU A 46 6.59 -17.04 10.48
N ILE A 47 5.68 -16.39 11.24
CA ILE A 47 5.52 -14.93 11.21
C ILE A 47 6.84 -14.26 11.62
N ALA A 48 7.45 -14.69 12.73
CA ALA A 48 8.71 -14.09 13.20
C ALA A 48 9.85 -14.20 12.17
N ILE A 49 10.01 -15.36 11.52
CA ILE A 49 11.03 -15.57 10.48
C ILE A 49 10.76 -14.66 9.29
N ARG A 50 9.52 -14.61 8.78
CA ARG A 50 9.18 -13.79 7.61
C ARG A 50 9.30 -12.30 7.88
N THR A 51 8.83 -11.84 9.04
CA THR A 51 9.02 -10.45 9.47
C THR A 51 10.52 -10.16 9.61
N GLY A 52 11.30 -11.02 10.27
CA GLY A 52 12.75 -10.86 10.38
C GLY A 52 13.48 -10.79 9.03
N GLN A 53 13.08 -11.60 8.05
CA GLN A 53 13.59 -11.55 6.67
C GLN A 53 13.29 -10.21 6.00
N CYS A 54 12.09 -9.65 6.19
CA CYS A 54 11.74 -8.33 5.67
C CYS A 54 12.61 -7.23 6.30
N PHE A 55 12.85 -7.28 7.61
CA PHE A 55 13.73 -6.32 8.30
C PHE A 55 15.19 -6.43 7.86
N LEU A 56 15.70 -7.66 7.69
CA LEU A 56 17.05 -7.89 7.23
C LEU A 56 17.24 -7.37 5.80
N LEU A 57 16.33 -7.71 4.88
CA LEU A 57 16.46 -7.32 3.49
C LEU A 57 16.27 -5.80 3.29
N ASN A 58 15.18 -5.23 3.81
CA ASN A 58 14.84 -3.83 3.55
C ASN A 58 15.60 -2.87 4.47
N GLY A 59 15.81 -3.25 5.73
CA GLY A 59 16.53 -2.44 6.72
C GLY A 59 18.03 -2.60 6.61
N PHE A 60 18.54 -3.82 6.79
CA PHE A 60 19.99 -4.01 6.85
C PHE A 60 20.64 -3.96 5.46
N ILE A 61 20.14 -4.73 4.50
CA ILE A 61 20.76 -4.82 3.17
C ILE A 61 20.44 -3.55 2.36
N PHE A 62 19.17 -3.23 2.12
CA PHE A 62 18.80 -2.11 1.25
C PHE A 62 19.13 -0.75 1.86
N LEU A 63 18.63 -0.42 3.06
CA LEU A 63 18.93 0.85 3.71
C LEU A 63 20.43 0.96 4.08
N GLY A 64 21.06 -0.13 4.50
CA GLY A 64 22.51 -0.17 4.73
C GLY A 64 23.31 0.10 3.47
N SER A 65 22.87 -0.38 2.30
CA SER A 65 23.52 -0.08 1.01
C SER A 65 23.40 1.40 0.65
N ILE A 66 22.25 2.04 0.95
CA ILE A 66 22.09 3.50 0.77
C ILE A 66 23.05 4.27 1.70
N LEU A 67 23.17 3.83 2.96
CA LEU A 67 24.10 4.44 3.91
C LEU A 67 25.56 4.29 3.48
N LEU A 68 25.94 3.11 2.99
CA LEU A 68 27.29 2.84 2.46
C LEU A 68 27.58 3.69 1.22
N LEU A 69 26.61 3.82 0.30
CA LEU A 69 26.75 4.68 -0.87
C LEU A 69 27.00 6.13 -0.46
N ARG A 70 26.18 6.67 0.45
CA ARG A 70 26.25 8.08 0.87
C ARG A 70 27.45 8.40 1.75
N SER A 71 27.83 7.49 2.64
CA SER A 71 28.83 7.76 3.69
C SER A 71 30.23 7.32 3.29
N VAL A 72 30.36 6.36 2.37
CA VAL A 72 31.65 5.80 1.96
C VAL A 72 31.88 6.06 0.47
N VAL A 73 31.03 5.49 -0.40
CA VAL A 73 31.32 5.48 -1.85
C VAL A 73 31.37 6.89 -2.44
N ILE A 74 30.35 7.73 -2.19
CA ILE A 74 30.34 9.11 -2.72
C ILE A 74 31.52 9.93 -2.20
N PRO A 75 31.80 9.99 -0.88
CA PRO A 75 32.99 10.70 -0.37
C PRO A 75 34.31 10.16 -0.94
N THR A 76 34.46 8.83 -1.08
CA THR A 76 35.68 8.26 -1.68
C THR A 76 35.83 8.64 -3.15
N LEU A 77 34.73 8.69 -3.91
CA LEU A 77 34.76 9.13 -5.31
C LEU A 77 35.11 10.61 -5.42
N GLN A 78 34.55 11.46 -4.55
CA GLN A 78 34.89 12.89 -4.48
C GLN A 78 36.36 13.11 -4.09
N TRP A 79 36.92 12.23 -3.25
CA TRP A 79 38.33 12.31 -2.86
C TRP A 79 39.27 11.87 -3.99
N VAL A 80 38.95 10.78 -4.71
CA VAL A 80 39.78 10.28 -5.82
C VAL A 80 39.63 11.13 -7.09
N LEU A 81 38.43 11.65 -7.35
CA LEU A 81 38.06 12.40 -8.56
C LEU A 81 37.48 13.77 -8.16
N PRO A 82 38.31 14.70 -7.65
CA PRO A 82 37.83 15.98 -7.16
C PRO A 82 37.25 16.85 -8.28
N ASP A 83 36.02 17.27 -8.05
CA ASP A 83 35.15 18.01 -8.95
C ASP A 83 35.28 19.55 -8.80
N VAL A 84 36.00 20.02 -7.77
CA VAL A 84 36.19 21.45 -7.47
C VAL A 84 37.63 21.92 -7.74
N CYS A 85 37.76 22.89 -8.65
CA CYS A 85 38.97 23.72 -8.79
C CYS A 85 39.00 24.68 -7.58
N MET A 86 39.94 24.51 -6.63
CA MET A 86 40.08 25.43 -5.48
C MET A 86 40.52 26.82 -5.97
N LEU A 87 39.56 27.71 -6.19
CA LEU A 87 39.79 29.09 -6.60
C LEU A 87 40.29 29.92 -5.41
N ASN A 88 41.60 29.92 -5.17
CA ASN A 88 42.22 30.92 -4.31
C ASN A 88 42.29 32.25 -5.07
N LYS A 89 41.38 33.19 -4.73
CA LYS A 89 41.40 34.67 -4.80
C LYS A 89 42.13 35.47 -5.91
N SER A 90 42.83 34.87 -6.86
CA SER A 90 43.44 35.55 -8.00
C SER A 90 42.84 35.02 -9.28
N GLN A 91 42.28 35.95 -10.03
CA GLN A 91 41.61 35.80 -11.31
C GLN A 91 42.54 35.17 -12.36
N GLU A 92 42.61 33.84 -12.40
CA GLU A 92 43.12 33.07 -13.54
C GLU A 92 42.12 31.99 -13.93
N LEU A 93 41.84 31.87 -15.23
CA LEU A 93 41.04 30.80 -15.82
C LEU A 93 41.65 29.44 -15.44
N CYS A 94 40.90 28.52 -14.83
CA CYS A 94 41.39 27.16 -14.52
C CYS A 94 42.02 26.54 -15.78
N PRO A 95 43.34 26.30 -15.83
CA PRO A 95 44.03 25.74 -17.02
C PRO A 95 43.56 24.30 -17.32
N PHE A 96 42.93 23.67 -16.33
CA PHE A 96 42.53 22.27 -16.28
C PHE A 96 41.02 22.04 -16.43
N GLY A 97 40.28 22.99 -17.03
CA GLY A 97 38.82 22.88 -17.20
C GLY A 97 38.37 21.60 -17.93
N GLY A 98 39.17 21.07 -18.86
CA GLY A 98 38.90 19.79 -19.53
C GLY A 98 39.03 18.56 -18.62
N ILE A 99 40.03 18.54 -17.74
CA ILE A 99 40.28 17.43 -16.81
C ILE A 99 39.25 17.43 -15.68
N SER A 100 38.88 18.59 -15.15
CA SER A 100 37.80 18.71 -14.17
C SER A 100 36.44 18.25 -14.74
N ARG A 101 36.13 18.61 -16.00
CA ARG A 101 34.93 18.09 -16.70
C ARG A 101 34.98 16.57 -16.89
N PHE A 102 36.15 16.01 -17.22
CA PHE A 102 36.33 14.58 -17.35
C PHE A 102 36.14 13.83 -16.02
N TYR A 103 36.69 14.36 -14.91
CA TYR A 103 36.50 13.79 -13.57
C TYR A 103 35.04 13.84 -13.13
N SER A 104 34.36 14.97 -13.34
CA SER A 104 32.94 15.08 -13.06
C SER A 104 32.13 14.07 -13.90
N PHE A 105 32.42 13.94 -15.20
CA PHE A 105 31.78 12.95 -16.05
C PHE A 105 32.01 11.50 -15.55
N LEU A 106 33.25 11.16 -15.22
CA LEU A 106 33.61 9.84 -14.72
C LEU A 106 32.96 9.53 -13.38
N GLN A 107 32.92 10.49 -12.46
CA GLN A 107 32.24 10.37 -11.16
C GLN A 107 30.74 10.14 -11.33
N HIS A 108 30.06 10.92 -12.17
CA HIS A 108 28.64 10.72 -12.48
C HIS A 108 28.42 9.35 -13.13
N GLY A 109 29.28 8.95 -14.08
CA GLY A 109 29.22 7.64 -14.72
C GLY A 109 29.36 6.48 -13.73
N LEU A 110 30.34 6.53 -12.83
CA LEU A 110 30.57 5.51 -11.81
C LEU A 110 29.39 5.41 -10.83
N ILE A 111 28.83 6.55 -10.40
CA ILE A 111 27.63 6.56 -9.55
C ILE A 111 26.44 5.93 -10.28
N GLN A 112 26.22 6.26 -11.57
CA GLN A 112 25.15 5.64 -12.36
C GLN A 112 25.33 4.13 -12.50
N LEU A 113 26.56 3.65 -12.72
CA LEU A 113 26.85 2.21 -12.75
C LEU A 113 26.51 1.53 -11.42
N VAL A 114 26.81 2.18 -10.29
CA VAL A 114 26.40 1.68 -8.97
C VAL A 114 24.87 1.60 -8.87
N TYR A 115 24.14 2.62 -9.31
CA TYR A 115 22.67 2.54 -9.32
C TYR A 115 22.15 1.38 -10.19
N VAL A 116 22.64 1.26 -11.43
CA VAL A 116 22.20 0.27 -12.42
C VAL A 116 22.52 -1.16 -12.00
N PHE A 117 23.73 -1.43 -11.53
CA PHE A 117 24.18 -2.80 -11.26
C PHE A 117 24.03 -3.24 -9.80
N TRP A 118 23.89 -2.29 -8.87
CA TRP A 118 23.69 -2.60 -7.45
C TRP A 118 22.24 -2.37 -7.03
N PHE A 119 21.75 -1.13 -7.12
CA PHE A 119 20.46 -0.76 -6.52
C PHE A 119 19.25 -1.30 -7.28
N TYR A 120 19.24 -1.26 -8.61
CA TYR A 120 18.10 -1.78 -9.39
C TYR A 120 17.90 -3.29 -9.20
N PRO A 121 18.93 -4.15 -9.33
CA PRO A 121 18.79 -5.58 -9.06
C PRO A 121 18.34 -5.85 -7.63
N MET A 122 18.95 -5.19 -6.65
CA MET A 122 18.54 -5.32 -5.25
C MET A 122 17.08 -4.92 -5.04
N TYR A 123 16.63 -3.81 -5.63
CA TYR A 123 15.26 -3.34 -5.53
C TYR A 123 14.28 -4.34 -6.15
N ILE A 124 14.57 -4.87 -7.34
CA ILE A 124 13.72 -5.86 -8.02
C ILE A 124 13.63 -7.14 -7.18
N SER A 125 14.76 -7.67 -6.71
CA SER A 125 14.77 -8.85 -5.85
C SER A 125 14.00 -8.60 -4.54
N SER A 126 14.19 -7.42 -3.94
CA SER A 126 13.46 -7.03 -2.73
C SER A 126 11.96 -6.96 -2.97
N PHE A 127 11.53 -6.37 -4.08
CA PHE A 127 10.11 -6.27 -4.43
C PHE A 127 9.45 -7.64 -4.58
N ILE A 128 10.11 -8.58 -5.28
CA ILE A 128 9.60 -9.95 -5.47
C ILE A 128 9.53 -10.68 -4.13
N LEU A 129 10.61 -10.68 -3.36
CA LEU A 129 10.67 -11.38 -2.07
C LEU A 129 9.67 -10.81 -1.06
N ASN A 130 9.58 -9.49 -0.98
CA ASN A 130 8.60 -8.80 -0.13
C ASN A 130 7.18 -9.22 -0.49
N THR A 131 6.83 -9.27 -1.77
CA THR A 131 5.48 -9.70 -2.21
C THR A 131 5.15 -11.11 -1.72
N LEU A 132 6.08 -12.05 -1.81
CA LEU A 132 5.90 -13.42 -1.31
C LEU A 132 5.79 -13.46 0.22
N TRP A 133 6.68 -12.75 0.91
CA TRP A 133 6.72 -12.73 2.38
C TRP A 133 5.50 -12.03 3.00
N TYR A 134 4.97 -10.98 2.36
CA TYR A 134 3.76 -10.31 2.84
C TYR A 134 2.53 -11.20 2.74
N ASN A 135 2.40 -11.95 1.64
CA ASN A 135 1.36 -12.99 1.50
C ASN A 135 1.49 -14.05 2.60
N ASP A 136 2.69 -14.58 2.84
CA ASP A 136 2.95 -15.55 3.91
C ASP A 136 2.59 -14.98 5.31
N ILE A 137 3.02 -13.75 5.61
CA ILE A 137 2.74 -13.08 6.90
C ILE A 137 1.23 -12.92 7.10
N ALA A 138 0.51 -12.47 6.07
CA ALA A 138 -0.94 -12.34 6.13
C ALA A 138 -1.62 -13.69 6.35
N LYS A 139 -1.20 -14.73 5.62
CA LYS A 139 -1.71 -16.10 5.75
C LYS A 139 -1.56 -16.61 7.18
N TYR A 140 -0.34 -16.59 7.71
CA TYR A 140 -0.07 -17.08 9.06
C TYR A 140 -0.73 -16.20 10.13
N GLY A 141 -0.77 -14.89 9.91
CA GLY A 141 -1.46 -13.95 10.79
C GLY A 141 -2.95 -14.23 10.90
N PHE A 142 -3.61 -14.47 9.77
CA PHE A 142 -5.03 -14.77 9.71
C PHE A 142 -5.36 -16.08 10.46
N PHE A 143 -4.64 -17.17 10.17
CA PHE A 143 -4.84 -18.45 10.86
C PHE A 143 -4.50 -18.38 12.35
N ALA A 144 -3.49 -17.60 12.75
CA ALA A 144 -3.16 -17.41 14.16
C ALA A 144 -4.27 -16.70 14.93
N ILE A 145 -5.03 -15.81 14.28
CA ILE A 145 -6.17 -15.13 14.88
C ILE A 145 -7.36 -16.08 14.98
N GLU A 146 -7.67 -16.81 13.92
CA GLU A 146 -8.79 -17.77 13.89
C GLU A 146 -8.62 -18.86 14.96
N LYS A 147 -7.41 -19.38 15.14
CA LYS A 147 -7.11 -20.41 16.13
C LYS A 147 -7.23 -19.94 17.59
N HIS A 148 -7.07 -18.63 17.85
CA HIS A 148 -7.04 -18.08 19.21
C HIS A 148 -8.25 -17.19 19.56
N GLY A 149 -8.99 -16.70 18.56
CA GLY A 149 -10.25 -16.00 18.70
C GLY A 149 -11.42 -16.99 18.59
N THR A 150 -11.75 -17.64 19.70
CA THR A 150 -12.94 -18.47 19.96
C THR A 150 -14.10 -18.34 18.96
N SER A 151 -14.47 -19.46 18.34
CA SER A 151 -15.83 -19.84 17.87
C SER A 151 -16.81 -18.68 17.62
N SER A 152 -16.78 -18.11 16.42
CA SER A 152 -17.96 -17.43 15.89
C SER A 152 -18.07 -17.70 14.40
N SER A 153 -19.15 -18.41 14.08
CA SER A 153 -19.59 -18.87 12.76
C SER A 153 -18.95 -20.17 12.28
N GLU A 154 -19.53 -21.28 12.77
CA GLU A 154 -19.87 -22.40 11.91
C GLU A 154 -20.32 -21.87 10.53
N LEU A 155 -19.48 -22.10 9.53
CA LEU A 155 -19.85 -22.19 8.12
C LEU A 155 -18.85 -23.14 7.44
N SER A 156 -18.44 -24.18 8.15
CA SER A 156 -18.02 -25.42 7.51
C SER A 156 -19.29 -26.13 7.07
N ALA A 157 -19.83 -25.69 5.92
CA ALA A 157 -20.75 -26.50 5.16
C ALA A 157 -20.00 -27.80 4.82
N GLU A 158 -20.41 -28.88 5.49
CA GLU A 158 -20.15 -30.25 5.11
C GLU A 158 -20.53 -30.38 3.62
N LYS A 159 -19.53 -30.38 2.74
CA LYS A 159 -19.74 -30.61 1.31
C LYS A 159 -19.61 -32.10 1.08
N ASP A 160 -20.77 -32.77 1.10
CA ASP A 160 -20.91 -34.14 0.63
C ASP A 160 -20.37 -34.23 -0.81
N MET A 161 -19.30 -34.99 -0.95
CA MET A 161 -18.56 -35.20 -2.18
C MET A 161 -19.43 -36.01 -3.15
N SER A 162 -20.11 -35.34 -4.09
CA SER A 162 -20.72 -35.99 -5.24
C SER A 162 -20.06 -35.51 -6.53
N ALA A 163 -19.81 -36.42 -7.46
CA ALA A 163 -18.95 -36.26 -8.64
C ALA A 163 -19.46 -35.27 -9.72
N SER A 164 -20.43 -34.41 -9.40
CA SER A 164 -20.93 -33.31 -10.24
C SER A 164 -20.19 -31.97 -10.00
N ASP A 165 -19.26 -31.94 -9.04
CA ASP A 165 -18.73 -30.70 -8.44
C ASP A 165 -17.52 -30.06 -9.18
N LYS A 166 -16.99 -30.68 -10.25
CA LYS A 166 -15.77 -30.15 -10.93
C LYS A 166 -16.04 -28.91 -11.80
N ALA A 167 -17.24 -28.78 -12.38
CA ALA A 167 -17.58 -27.65 -13.24
C ALA A 167 -17.91 -26.39 -12.43
N THR A 168 -18.61 -26.58 -11.31
CA THR A 168 -18.92 -25.54 -10.31
C THR A 168 -17.68 -25.07 -9.56
N ASP A 169 -16.74 -25.97 -9.27
CA ASP A 169 -15.43 -25.65 -8.68
C ASP A 169 -14.55 -24.82 -9.64
N PHE A 170 -14.51 -25.18 -10.93
CA PHE A 170 -13.77 -24.40 -11.93
C PHE A 170 -14.39 -23.02 -12.20
N GLU A 171 -15.72 -22.91 -12.22
CA GLU A 171 -16.41 -21.62 -12.35
C GLU A 171 -16.13 -20.71 -11.14
N GLY A 172 -16.18 -21.27 -9.92
CA GLY A 172 -15.82 -20.55 -8.69
C GLY A 172 -14.37 -20.05 -8.70
N LEU A 173 -13.43 -20.92 -9.10
CA LEU A 173 -12.01 -20.56 -9.23
C LEU A 173 -11.79 -19.48 -10.30
N MET A 174 -12.49 -19.54 -11.42
CA MET A 174 -12.39 -18.49 -12.45
C MET A 174 -12.93 -17.15 -11.96
N ILE A 175 -14.00 -17.13 -11.16
CA ILE A 175 -14.52 -15.91 -10.55
C ILE A 175 -13.50 -15.32 -9.57
N GLU A 176 -12.88 -16.15 -8.72
CA GLU A 176 -11.85 -15.71 -7.77
C GLU A 176 -10.62 -15.13 -8.50
N VAL A 177 -10.15 -15.81 -9.56
CA VAL A 177 -9.05 -15.32 -10.39
C VAL A 177 -9.42 -14.00 -11.08
N ALA A 178 -10.64 -13.90 -11.63
CA ALA A 178 -11.11 -12.68 -12.28
C ALA A 178 -11.19 -11.50 -11.30
N GLU A 179 -11.70 -11.74 -10.08
CA GLU A 179 -11.75 -10.74 -9.02
C GLU A 179 -10.35 -10.29 -8.61
N GLN A 180 -9.40 -11.21 -8.47
CA GLN A 180 -8.01 -10.89 -8.14
C GLN A 180 -7.33 -10.09 -9.25
N VAL A 181 -7.52 -10.46 -10.52
CA VAL A 181 -7.02 -9.70 -11.68
C VAL A 181 -7.61 -8.30 -11.70
N TYR A 182 -8.92 -8.17 -11.42
CA TYR A 182 -9.58 -6.88 -11.36
C TYR A 182 -9.05 -6.01 -10.21
N SER A 183 -8.85 -6.57 -9.02
CA SER A 183 -8.25 -5.87 -7.88
C SER A 183 -6.85 -5.35 -8.22
N VAL A 184 -6.02 -6.17 -8.88
CA VAL A 184 -4.67 -5.78 -9.32
C VAL A 184 -4.71 -4.64 -10.33
N LEU A 185 -5.61 -4.68 -11.32
CA LEU A 185 -5.79 -3.61 -12.30
C LEU A 185 -6.25 -2.31 -11.62
N LEU A 186 -7.27 -2.39 -10.76
CA LEU A 186 -7.82 -1.25 -10.02
C LEU A 186 -6.74 -0.59 -9.16
N LEU A 187 -5.96 -1.37 -8.42
CA LEU A 187 -4.86 -0.85 -7.62
C LEU A 187 -3.71 -0.27 -8.46
N SER A 188 -3.44 -0.84 -9.63
CA SER A 188 -2.42 -0.33 -10.55
C SER A 188 -2.79 1.06 -11.08
N PHE A 189 -4.06 1.28 -11.46
CA PHE A 189 -4.53 2.60 -11.85
C PHE A 189 -4.56 3.58 -10.68
N PHE A 190 -4.98 3.13 -9.50
CA PHE A 190 -4.97 3.97 -8.31
C PHE A 190 -3.55 4.41 -7.92
N PHE A 191 -2.56 3.52 -8.03
CA PHE A 191 -1.15 3.85 -7.85
C PHE A 191 -0.68 4.92 -8.85
N LEU A 192 -1.08 4.80 -10.12
CA LEU A 192 -0.78 5.79 -11.14
C LEU A 192 -1.39 7.17 -10.80
N GLU A 193 -2.63 7.21 -10.30
CA GLU A 193 -3.28 8.44 -9.85
C GLU A 193 -2.54 9.10 -8.69
N VAL A 194 -2.11 8.32 -7.68
CA VAL A 194 -1.30 8.80 -6.57
C VAL A 194 0.01 9.40 -7.08
N TYR A 195 0.69 8.71 -8.01
CA TYR A 195 1.93 9.17 -8.62
C TYR A 195 1.75 10.51 -9.36
N VAL A 196 0.73 10.61 -10.22
CA VAL A 196 0.43 11.84 -10.99
C VAL A 196 0.09 13.01 -10.06
N THR A 197 -0.64 12.75 -8.98
CA THR A 197 -1.02 13.78 -8.00
C THR A 197 0.20 14.42 -7.31
N GLY A 198 1.33 13.69 -7.24
CA GLY A 198 2.59 14.20 -6.71
C GLY A 198 3.17 15.40 -7.48
N PHE A 199 2.78 15.57 -8.75
CA PHE A 199 3.24 16.68 -9.60
C PHE A 199 2.37 17.95 -9.47
N VAL A 200 1.25 17.90 -8.76
CA VAL A 200 0.35 19.05 -8.61
C VAL A 200 0.96 20.06 -7.62
N PRO A 201 1.23 21.32 -8.02
CA PRO A 201 1.81 22.31 -7.12
C PRO A 201 0.84 22.72 -6.00
N PHE A 202 1.38 23.18 -4.87
CA PHE A 202 0.68 23.65 -3.66
C PHE A 202 -0.16 22.58 -2.93
N ILE A 203 -1.28 22.13 -3.50
CA ILE A 203 -2.22 21.19 -2.87
C ILE A 203 -1.78 19.73 -3.00
N GLY A 204 -0.96 19.42 -4.01
CA GLY A 204 -0.61 18.06 -4.40
C GLY A 204 0.13 17.28 -3.32
N LYS A 205 0.95 17.92 -2.48
CA LYS A 205 1.66 17.21 -1.39
C LYS A 205 0.70 16.66 -0.33
N ALA A 206 -0.26 17.48 0.12
CA ALA A 206 -1.24 17.06 1.11
C ALA A 206 -2.21 16.03 0.53
N LEU A 207 -2.64 16.24 -0.72
CA LEU A 207 -3.51 15.30 -1.42
C LEU A 207 -2.81 13.97 -1.71
N ASN A 208 -1.55 14.00 -2.17
CA ASN A 208 -0.74 12.81 -2.39
C ASN A 208 -0.58 12.03 -1.08
N LEU A 209 -0.30 12.70 0.06
CA LEU A 209 -0.23 12.02 1.35
C LEU A 209 -1.55 11.34 1.73
N LEU A 210 -2.68 11.99 1.49
CA LEU A 210 -4.00 11.40 1.72
C LEU A 210 -4.26 10.19 0.82
N LEU A 211 -4.02 10.31 -0.48
CA LEU A 211 -4.19 9.22 -1.46
C LEU A 211 -3.24 8.05 -1.16
N LEU A 212 -1.99 8.35 -0.84
CA LEU A 212 -0.98 7.36 -0.46
C LEU A 212 -1.37 6.66 0.84
N SER A 213 -1.93 7.39 1.82
CA SER A 213 -2.46 6.78 3.04
C SER A 213 -3.62 5.83 2.74
N TRP A 214 -4.56 6.21 1.87
CA TRP A 214 -5.64 5.29 1.46
C TRP A 214 -5.10 4.08 0.72
N MET A 215 -4.15 4.28 -0.19
CA MET A 215 -3.49 3.21 -0.92
C MET A 215 -2.88 2.20 0.06
N TYR A 216 -2.00 2.66 0.96
CA TYR A 216 -1.36 1.79 1.95
C TYR A 216 -2.35 1.05 2.84
N ALA A 217 -3.39 1.74 3.31
CA ALA A 217 -4.42 1.11 4.12
C ALA A 217 -5.16 0.02 3.34
N TYR A 218 -5.59 0.31 2.11
CA TYR A 218 -6.27 -0.66 1.26
C TYR A 218 -5.40 -1.89 1.01
N TYR A 219 -4.14 -1.71 0.62
CA TYR A 219 -3.19 -2.81 0.41
C TYR A 219 -3.03 -3.69 1.66
N CYS A 220 -2.93 -3.10 2.86
CA CYS A 220 -2.81 -3.88 4.10
C CYS A 220 -4.08 -4.69 4.40
N PHE A 221 -5.26 -4.10 4.20
CA PHE A 221 -6.55 -4.75 4.46
C PHE A 221 -6.97 -5.74 3.38
N GLU A 222 -6.52 -5.56 2.13
CA GLU A 222 -6.78 -6.47 1.02
C GLU A 222 -6.33 -7.89 1.35
N TYR A 223 -5.15 -8.05 1.95
CA TYR A 223 -4.68 -9.36 2.41
C TYR A 223 -5.67 -10.02 3.36
N LYS A 224 -6.17 -9.28 4.37
CA LYS A 224 -7.16 -9.79 5.32
C LYS A 224 -8.46 -10.16 4.61
N TRP A 225 -8.95 -9.31 3.72
CA TRP A 225 -10.22 -9.51 3.02
C TRP A 225 -10.16 -10.66 2.01
N ASN A 226 -9.02 -10.85 1.33
CA ASN A 226 -8.74 -12.00 0.48
C ASN A 226 -8.88 -13.30 1.26
N TYR A 227 -8.20 -13.42 2.42
CA TYR A 227 -8.33 -14.62 3.26
C TYR A 227 -9.72 -14.79 3.90
N SER A 228 -10.47 -13.71 4.06
CA SER A 228 -11.86 -13.75 4.55
C SER A 228 -12.89 -14.04 3.45
N GLY A 229 -12.48 -14.17 2.18
CA GLY A 229 -13.37 -14.37 1.04
C GLY A 229 -14.36 -13.22 0.79
N LEU A 230 -14.04 -12.01 1.25
CA LEU A 230 -14.93 -10.86 1.08
C LEU A 230 -14.87 -10.38 -0.38
N SER A 231 -15.98 -10.24 -1.10
CA SER A 231 -15.93 -9.80 -2.50
C SER A 231 -15.46 -8.35 -2.67
N LEU A 232 -14.83 -8.04 -3.81
CA LEU A 232 -14.25 -6.73 -4.10
C LEU A 232 -15.26 -5.58 -3.96
N ASP A 233 -16.48 -5.73 -4.47
CA ASP A 233 -17.53 -4.72 -4.33
C ASP A 233 -17.79 -4.37 -2.86
N LYS A 234 -17.80 -5.38 -1.99
CA LYS A 234 -17.99 -5.20 -0.54
C LYS A 234 -16.77 -4.54 0.09
N ARG A 235 -15.55 -4.87 -0.36
CA ARG A 235 -14.31 -4.22 0.09
C ARG A 235 -14.32 -2.73 -0.24
N LEU A 236 -14.64 -2.38 -1.50
CA LEU A 236 -14.70 -1.00 -1.97
C LEU A 236 -15.80 -0.22 -1.24
N ASP A 237 -17.02 -0.77 -1.12
CA ASP A 237 -18.11 -0.11 -0.41
C ASP A 237 -17.78 0.11 1.08
N PHE A 238 -17.18 -0.89 1.73
CA PHE A 238 -16.73 -0.77 3.12
C PHE A 238 -15.62 0.26 3.28
N PHE A 239 -14.65 0.28 2.36
CA PHE A 239 -13.54 1.22 2.38
C PHE A 239 -14.02 2.67 2.19
N GLU A 240 -14.76 2.91 1.12
CA GLU A 240 -15.25 4.23 0.72
C GLU A 240 -16.31 4.79 1.68
N SER A 241 -17.07 3.93 2.35
CA SER A 241 -18.03 4.34 3.39
C SER A 241 -17.36 4.71 4.71
N ASN A 242 -16.13 4.26 4.94
CA ASN A 242 -15.38 4.49 6.18
C ASN A 242 -14.00 5.09 5.91
N TRP A 243 -13.89 5.88 4.83
CA TRP A 243 -12.66 6.51 4.37
C TRP A 243 -11.84 7.24 5.45
N PRO A 244 -12.40 7.89 6.51
CA PRO A 244 -11.56 8.57 7.48
C PRO A 244 -10.77 7.58 8.33
N PHE A 245 -11.36 6.42 8.65
CA PHE A 245 -10.68 5.36 9.39
C PHE A 245 -9.47 4.85 8.61
N PHE A 246 -9.63 4.57 7.32
CA PHE A 246 -8.54 4.08 6.48
C PHE A 246 -7.48 5.16 6.22
N ALA A 247 -7.87 6.43 6.07
CA ALA A 247 -6.92 7.55 6.06
C ALA A 247 -6.14 7.65 7.38
N GLY A 248 -6.77 7.33 8.51
CA GLY A 248 -6.10 7.24 9.80
C GLY A 248 -5.09 6.12 9.83
N PHE A 249 -5.51 4.91 9.44
CA PHE A 249 -4.72 3.70 9.50
C PHE A 249 -3.45 3.75 8.63
N GLY A 250 -3.55 4.24 7.40
CA GLY A 250 -2.38 4.32 6.51
C GLY A 250 -1.39 5.43 6.86
N SER A 251 -1.84 6.45 7.61
CA SER A 251 -1.05 7.67 7.82
C SER A 251 0.31 7.46 8.49
N PRO A 252 0.47 6.61 9.54
CA PRO A 252 1.77 6.47 10.19
C PRO A 252 2.82 5.81 9.28
N CYS A 253 2.40 4.95 8.34
CA CYS A 253 3.29 4.33 7.35
C CYS A 253 3.82 5.38 6.35
N VAL A 254 2.96 6.30 5.91
CA VAL A 254 3.31 7.28 4.88
C VAL A 254 4.04 8.51 5.41
N LEU A 255 4.04 8.74 6.72
CA LEU A 255 4.83 9.81 7.35
C LEU A 255 6.32 9.72 6.98
N ALA A 256 6.86 8.51 6.81
CA ALA A 256 8.25 8.31 6.38
C ALA A 256 8.55 9.00 5.04
N ALA A 257 7.58 9.06 4.12
CA ALA A 257 7.75 9.74 2.83
C ALA A 257 7.91 11.26 2.95
N PHE A 258 7.55 11.87 4.08
CA PHE A 258 7.72 13.30 4.31
C PHE A 258 9.13 13.67 4.77
N PHE A 259 9.77 12.80 5.56
CA PHE A 259 11.05 13.10 6.21
C PHE A 259 12.26 12.65 5.39
N TYR A 260 12.09 11.68 4.49
CA TYR A 260 13.19 11.04 3.79
C TYR A 260 13.11 11.24 2.27
N SER A 261 14.27 11.13 1.60
CA SER A 261 14.33 11.08 0.14
C SER A 261 13.57 9.84 -0.39
N PRO A 262 12.96 9.87 -1.59
CA PRO A 262 12.11 8.79 -2.09
C PRO A 262 12.70 7.38 -1.94
N LEU A 263 13.99 7.21 -2.25
CA LEU A 263 14.69 5.93 -2.14
C LEU A 263 14.75 5.39 -0.70
N VAL A 264 15.03 6.26 0.27
CA VAL A 264 15.05 5.91 1.71
C VAL A 264 13.62 5.65 2.20
N SER A 265 12.66 6.46 1.75
CA SER A 265 11.25 6.29 2.08
C SER A 265 10.72 4.92 1.65
N TYR A 266 11.06 4.44 0.45
CA TYR A 266 10.68 3.09 0.00
C TYR A 266 11.30 2.00 0.87
N GLY A 267 12.57 2.14 1.28
CA GLY A 267 13.21 1.20 2.20
C GLY A 267 12.50 1.16 3.55
N VAL A 268 12.20 2.31 4.15
CA VAL A 268 11.48 2.41 5.43
C VAL A 268 10.06 1.85 5.30
N MET A 269 9.34 2.19 4.24
CA MET A 269 8.00 1.69 3.98
C MET A 269 7.98 0.17 3.82
N ALA A 270 8.97 -0.43 3.14
CA ALA A 270 9.07 -1.88 2.99
C ALA A 270 9.36 -2.60 4.32
N ILE A 271 10.01 -1.93 5.29
CA ILE A 271 10.16 -2.45 6.65
C ILE A 271 8.84 -2.36 7.43
N LEU A 272 8.14 -1.22 7.29
CA LEU A 272 6.89 -0.98 8.01
C LEU A 272 5.74 -1.84 7.48
N PHE A 273 5.63 -1.99 6.16
CA PHE A 273 4.52 -2.67 5.51
C PHE A 273 4.12 -4.03 6.13
N PRO A 274 5.03 -5.01 6.35
CA PRO A 274 4.66 -6.28 6.97
C PRO A 274 4.09 -6.13 8.39
N LEU A 275 4.50 -5.10 9.14
CA LEU A 275 3.93 -4.80 10.45
C LEU A 275 2.48 -4.31 10.31
N PHE A 276 2.21 -3.46 9.32
CA PHE A 276 0.88 -2.90 9.07
C PHE A 276 -0.08 -3.94 8.47
N VAL A 277 0.41 -4.85 7.63
CA VAL A 277 -0.35 -6.02 7.18
C VAL A 277 -0.79 -6.83 8.40
N LEU A 278 0.13 -7.14 9.32
CA LEU A 278 -0.20 -7.95 10.48
C LEU A 278 -1.12 -7.23 11.49
N THR A 279 -0.98 -5.91 11.68
CA THR A 279 -1.95 -5.14 12.48
C THR A 279 -3.31 -5.05 11.80
N ALA A 280 -3.37 -4.91 10.47
CA ALA A 280 -4.63 -4.94 9.71
C ALA A 280 -5.33 -6.28 9.85
N THR A 281 -4.60 -7.40 9.67
CA THR A 281 -5.11 -8.76 9.88
C THR A 281 -5.65 -8.94 11.29
N GLY A 282 -4.91 -8.47 12.31
CA GLY A 282 -5.32 -8.46 13.72
C GLY A 282 -6.32 -7.37 14.12
N SER A 283 -6.79 -6.55 13.17
CA SER A 283 -7.67 -5.42 13.46
C SER A 283 -9.14 -5.83 13.49
N GLU A 284 -9.85 -5.36 14.51
CA GLU A 284 -11.31 -5.44 14.57
C GLU A 284 -11.98 -4.17 14.00
N ALA A 285 -11.48 -3.68 12.87
CA ALA A 285 -11.91 -2.44 12.24
C ALA A 285 -13.44 -2.29 12.14
N GLU A 286 -14.15 -3.36 11.73
CA GLU A 286 -15.61 -3.37 11.67
C GLU A 286 -16.25 -3.08 13.04
N LYS A 287 -15.78 -3.74 14.11
CA LYS A 287 -16.31 -3.55 15.47
C LYS A 287 -16.05 -2.13 15.96
N VAL A 288 -14.85 -1.59 15.72
CA VAL A 288 -14.47 -0.22 16.08
C VAL A 288 -15.35 0.81 15.36
N ILE A 289 -15.50 0.66 14.04
CA ILE A 289 -16.34 1.54 13.21
C ILE A 289 -17.81 1.47 13.64
N VAL A 290 -18.35 0.27 13.86
CA VAL A 290 -19.74 0.07 14.31
C VAL A 290 -19.95 0.68 15.69
N SER A 291 -19.00 0.53 16.62
CA SER A 291 -19.05 1.15 17.95
C SER A 291 -19.11 2.67 17.88
N GLN A 292 -18.26 3.29 17.05
CA GLN A 292 -18.30 4.74 16.83
C GLN A 292 -19.60 5.19 16.17
N ARG A 293 -20.12 4.44 15.20
CA ARG A 293 -21.40 4.71 14.55
C ARG A 293 -22.59 4.62 15.53
N LYS A 294 -22.56 3.66 16.46
CA LYS A 294 -23.57 3.56 17.53
C LYS A 294 -23.58 4.81 18.42
N LYS A 295 -22.41 5.35 18.78
CA LYS A 295 -22.30 6.61 19.53
C LYS A 295 -22.91 7.81 18.79
N TRP A 296 -23.06 7.73 17.47
CA TRP A 296 -23.65 8.79 16.65
C TRP A 296 -25.07 8.47 16.18
N ASN A 297 -25.77 7.55 16.86
CA ASN A 297 -27.14 7.14 16.53
C ASN A 297 -27.30 6.69 15.06
N GLY A 298 -26.28 6.05 14.50
CA GLY A 298 -26.33 5.56 13.11
C GLY A 298 -25.96 6.59 12.03
N ALA A 299 -25.64 7.84 12.39
CA ALA A 299 -25.25 8.86 11.43
C ALA A 299 -23.99 8.45 10.64
N ARG A 300 -24.07 8.53 9.30
CA ARG A 300 -22.97 8.21 8.38
C ARG A 300 -22.35 9.48 7.79
N LEU A 301 -21.04 9.45 7.55
CA LEU A 301 -20.28 10.56 6.95
C LEU A 301 -20.53 10.73 5.44
N GLY A 302 -21.16 9.74 4.81
CA GLY A 302 -21.29 9.65 3.35
C GLY A 302 -20.13 8.89 2.73
N ARG A 303 -20.41 8.20 1.63
CA ARG A 303 -19.43 7.45 0.84
C ARG A 303 -18.66 8.42 -0.07
N ILE A 304 -17.34 8.32 -0.12
CA ILE A 304 -16.50 9.04 -1.08
C ILE A 304 -16.01 8.05 -2.11
N PRO A 305 -16.26 8.25 -3.41
CA PRO A 305 -15.89 7.29 -4.45
C PRO A 305 -14.40 7.44 -4.80
N ILE A 306 -13.54 6.97 -3.89
CA ILE A 306 -12.07 7.09 -3.95
C ILE A 306 -11.52 6.37 -5.19
N PHE A 307 -12.08 5.21 -5.52
CA PHE A 307 -11.59 4.38 -6.62
C PHE A 307 -12.31 4.63 -7.94
N PHE A 308 -13.17 5.64 -8.04
CA PHE A 308 -14.00 5.89 -9.23
C PHE A 308 -13.20 5.96 -10.53
N SER A 309 -12.14 6.76 -10.53
CA SER A 309 -11.27 6.94 -11.69
C SER A 309 -10.59 5.62 -12.08
N SER A 310 -10.10 4.88 -11.09
CA SER A 310 -9.39 3.62 -11.29
C SER A 310 -10.33 2.50 -11.75
N ASP A 311 -11.54 2.43 -11.18
CA ASP A 311 -12.63 1.53 -11.55
C ASP A 311 -13.05 1.75 -13.00
N TYR A 312 -13.27 3.00 -13.39
CA TYR A 312 -13.58 3.38 -14.78
C TYR A 312 -12.48 2.95 -15.76
N LEU A 313 -11.21 3.20 -15.42
CA LEU A 313 -10.06 2.82 -16.27
C LEU A 313 -9.91 1.30 -16.37
N SER A 314 -10.04 0.58 -15.25
CA SER A 314 -9.99 -0.88 -15.23
C SER A 314 -11.10 -1.50 -16.06
N MET A 315 -12.34 -1.03 -15.92
CA MET A 315 -13.47 -1.48 -16.73
C MET A 315 -13.24 -1.22 -18.22
N LYS A 316 -12.68 -0.04 -18.56
CA LYS A 316 -12.34 0.28 -19.94
C LYS A 316 -11.28 -0.67 -20.50
N VAL A 317 -10.24 -1.00 -19.74
CA VAL A 317 -9.23 -1.98 -20.17
C VAL A 317 -9.82 -3.37 -20.31
N LEU A 318 -10.62 -3.84 -19.35
CA LEU A 318 -11.26 -5.15 -19.42
C LEU A 318 -12.22 -5.26 -20.61
N SER A 319 -12.91 -4.17 -20.98
CA SER A 319 -13.78 -4.15 -22.17
C SER A 319 -13.03 -4.35 -23.49
N LEU A 320 -11.72 -4.13 -23.54
CA LEU A 320 -10.87 -4.39 -24.71
C LEU A 320 -10.54 -5.88 -24.88
N PHE A 321 -10.72 -6.67 -23.82
CA PHE A 321 -10.58 -8.13 -23.85
C PHE A 321 -11.97 -8.74 -23.91
N PRO A 322 -12.50 -9.08 -25.10
CA PRO A 322 -13.76 -9.81 -25.18
C PRO A 322 -13.58 -11.18 -24.53
N ILE A 323 -14.04 -11.31 -23.28
CA ILE A 323 -14.25 -12.60 -22.65
C ILE A 323 -15.35 -13.25 -23.49
N GLY A 324 -14.95 -14.27 -24.26
CA GLY A 324 -15.76 -14.88 -25.29
C GLY A 324 -17.17 -15.18 -24.82
N SER A 325 -18.14 -14.79 -25.64
CA SER A 325 -19.54 -15.21 -25.56
C SER A 325 -19.61 -16.74 -25.56
N HIS A 326 -19.58 -17.36 -24.39
CA HIS A 326 -19.83 -18.79 -24.23
C HIS A 326 -21.25 -19.11 -23.74
N ARG A 327 -22.10 -18.09 -23.57
CA ARG A 327 -23.49 -18.26 -23.14
C ARG A 327 -24.49 -18.34 -24.30
N GLN A 328 -24.11 -17.97 -25.52
CA GLN A 328 -25.05 -17.89 -26.65
C GLN A 328 -25.06 -19.13 -27.57
N ALA A 329 -24.11 -20.05 -27.42
CA ALA A 329 -24.02 -21.26 -28.25
C ALA A 329 -24.69 -22.51 -27.65
N ARG A 330 -25.21 -22.46 -26.40
CA ARG A 330 -25.92 -23.59 -25.78
C ARG A 330 -27.43 -23.56 -26.03
N ASP A 331 -28.02 -22.39 -26.22
CA ASP A 331 -29.46 -22.24 -26.48
C ASP A 331 -29.85 -22.44 -27.95
N GLN A 332 -28.86 -22.56 -28.85
CA GLN A 332 -29.10 -22.77 -30.29
C GLN A 332 -28.96 -24.22 -30.76
N LYS A 333 -28.68 -25.17 -29.85
CA LYS A 333 -28.70 -26.62 -30.12
C LYS A 333 -29.89 -27.35 -29.47
N ALA A 334 -30.82 -26.60 -28.88
CA ALA A 334 -32.02 -27.13 -28.23
C ALA A 334 -33.32 -26.63 -28.90
N LEU A 335 -33.25 -26.24 -30.18
CA LEU A 335 -34.40 -25.85 -30.99
C LEU A 335 -34.46 -26.64 -32.29
#